data_AF-A0AAN8JS52-F1
#
_entry.id   AF-A0AAN8JS52-F1
#
_cell.length_a   1.000
_cell.length_b   1.000
_cell.length_c   1.000
_cell.angle_alpha   90.00
_cell.angle_beta   90.00
_cell.angle_gamma   90.00
#
_symmetry.space_group_name_H-M   'P 1'
#
loop_
_entity.id
_entity.type
_entity.pdbx_description
1 polymer ?
#
loop_
_entity_poly.entity_id
_entity_poly.type
_entity_poly.pdbx_seq_one_letter_code
_entity_poly.pdbx_strand_id
1 'polypeptide(L)'
;MKKIRVPKKIFGTDCVVADIVVQINKLRYKDVKGDPKGFVTFLTKKKLPKGILPRYRGNRLHIMFHICGVLFEHYTLFEEYLKTGPALGGLRACVQANFSSAAGISGLHVLGLLGKLLTGPWMNLFYRSSTAQIDHVDGIARVKIVIENLKSLKENPNDSLTMERDLFGNELQESDTTLRRLRETPTFKEIFADMMTACLDSTIEVLERQYKKYFELDITEVLRAETKSAKSHNIDSEEMMGMFSALKAKAPSATLCYISCKMRAVKNKTVEYLDAMPQERRDRIIKRAINLGEKQRQRRRRNQKELMEEITGRLVDREQDKDQKRRNIIEKTLKKTKIDQDSLEKAFPDLSEAHVETLVALLTGKCVGQYICHIWHEDRLQVPNNGLLEKVFGKGATKKYVVSYWPFNQTMDRSEDSEYDMGVFALGADYILKDLTF
;
A
#
# COMPACT_ATOMS: atom_id res chain seq x y z
N MET A 1 26.50 2.24 -16.61
CA MET A 1 27.35 1.08 -16.25
C MET A 1 26.75 -0.21 -16.81
N LYS A 2 27.51 -1.00 -17.59
CA LYS A 2 27.12 -2.37 -17.97
C LYS A 2 26.98 -3.18 -16.68
N LYS A 3 25.78 -3.70 -16.37
CA LYS A 3 25.59 -4.64 -15.26
C LYS A 3 26.48 -5.86 -15.52
N ILE A 4 27.55 -6.03 -14.73
CA ILE A 4 28.37 -7.24 -14.75
C ILE A 4 27.44 -8.40 -14.37
N ARG A 5 26.96 -9.17 -15.37
CA ARG A 5 26.13 -10.36 -15.15
C ARG A 5 27.06 -11.53 -14.87
N VAL A 6 27.35 -11.75 -13.59
CA VAL A 6 28.01 -12.98 -13.15
C VAL A 6 27.02 -14.15 -13.32
N PRO A 7 27.42 -15.27 -13.96
CA PRO A 7 26.56 -16.44 -14.11
C PRO A 7 26.17 -16.98 -12.73
N LYS A 8 24.86 -17.11 -12.48
CA LYS A 8 24.32 -17.58 -11.20
C LYS A 8 23.92 -19.04 -11.29
N LYS A 9 24.35 -19.85 -10.31
CA LYS A 9 23.85 -21.23 -10.11
C LYS A 9 22.88 -21.38 -8.92
N ILE A 10 22.66 -20.33 -8.14
CA ILE A 10 21.71 -20.32 -7.00
C ILE A 10 20.30 -19.89 -7.46
N PHE A 11 19.28 -20.47 -6.82
CA PHE A 11 17.89 -20.02 -6.86
C PHE A 11 17.71 -18.63 -6.23
N GLY A 12 17.43 -17.63 -7.06
CA GLY A 12 17.11 -16.28 -6.61
C GLY A 12 17.13 -15.26 -7.74
N THR A 13 16.51 -14.10 -7.50
CA THR A 13 16.47 -12.97 -8.45
C THR A 13 17.54 -11.91 -8.13
N ASP A 14 18.09 -11.93 -6.92
CA ASP A 14 18.91 -10.86 -6.34
C ASP A 14 20.40 -11.08 -6.63
N CYS A 15 21.31 -10.19 -6.20
CA CYS A 15 22.74 -10.39 -6.46
C CYS A 15 23.29 -11.70 -5.85
N VAL A 16 24.40 -12.22 -6.40
CA VAL A 16 25.00 -13.52 -6.00
C VAL A 16 25.16 -13.63 -4.49
N VAL A 17 25.59 -12.55 -3.83
CA VAL A 17 25.85 -12.50 -2.38
C VAL A 17 24.55 -12.51 -1.56
N ALA A 18 23.55 -11.73 -1.98
CA ALA A 18 22.24 -11.74 -1.32
C ALA A 18 21.60 -13.13 -1.39
N ASP A 19 21.71 -13.76 -2.55
CA ASP A 19 21.25 -15.13 -2.77
C ASP A 19 21.98 -16.13 -1.87
N ILE A 20 23.31 -16.04 -1.72
CA ILE A 20 24.09 -16.85 -0.77
C ILE A 20 23.54 -16.68 0.65
N VAL A 21 23.38 -15.43 1.13
CA VAL A 21 22.89 -15.15 2.49
C VAL A 21 21.49 -15.73 2.70
N VAL A 22 20.57 -15.53 1.75
CA VAL A 22 19.20 -16.03 1.82
C VAL A 22 19.17 -17.56 1.86
N GLN A 23 19.93 -18.23 0.99
CA GLN A 23 19.95 -19.69 0.96
C GLN A 23 20.61 -20.29 2.21
N ILE A 24 21.71 -19.70 2.72
CA ILE A 24 22.31 -20.12 4.00
C ILE A 24 21.34 -19.90 5.16
N ASN A 25 20.57 -18.80 5.16
CA ASN A 25 19.54 -18.59 6.18
C ASN A 25 18.43 -19.65 6.09
N LYS A 26 18.04 -20.08 4.88
CA LYS A 26 17.11 -21.20 4.69
C LYS A 26 17.68 -22.51 5.22
N LEU A 27 18.96 -22.81 4.96
CA LEU A 27 19.63 -24.00 5.49
C LEU A 27 19.54 -24.05 7.02
N ARG A 28 19.65 -22.89 7.69
CA ARG A 28 19.60 -22.80 9.15
C ARG A 28 18.20 -22.74 9.76
N TYR A 29 17.21 -22.12 9.11
CA TYR A 29 15.93 -21.79 9.75
C TYR A 29 14.68 -22.39 9.12
N LYS A 30 14.78 -23.03 7.95
CA LYS A 30 13.61 -23.55 7.24
C LYS A 30 13.60 -25.07 7.24
N ASP A 31 12.70 -25.65 8.04
CA ASP A 31 12.40 -27.08 7.98
C ASP A 31 11.84 -27.44 6.60
N VAL A 32 12.09 -28.67 6.14
CA VAL A 32 11.75 -29.23 4.81
C VAL A 32 12.64 -28.78 3.64
N LYS A 33 13.00 -27.50 3.52
CA LYS A 33 13.89 -27.01 2.43
C LYS A 33 15.36 -26.90 2.84
N GLY A 34 15.65 -26.75 4.13
CA GLY A 34 16.98 -26.71 4.69
C GLY A 34 17.25 -27.90 5.62
N ASP A 35 18.30 -27.79 6.41
CA ASP A 35 18.64 -28.75 7.47
C ASP A 35 19.01 -28.00 8.77
N PRO A 36 18.02 -27.40 9.46
CA PRO A 36 18.28 -26.61 10.68
C PRO A 36 19.02 -27.39 11.75
N LYS A 37 18.64 -28.66 11.96
CA LYS A 37 19.26 -29.53 12.97
C LYS A 37 20.70 -29.84 12.62
N GLY A 38 20.99 -30.28 11.38
CA GLY A 38 22.35 -30.54 10.93
C GLY A 38 23.23 -29.29 10.93
N PHE A 39 22.67 -28.12 10.60
CA PHE A 39 23.38 -26.84 10.71
C PHE A 39 23.77 -26.52 12.16
N VAL A 40 22.85 -26.67 13.11
CA VAL A 40 23.13 -26.43 14.53
C VAL A 40 24.13 -27.45 15.10
N THR A 41 24.05 -28.72 14.67
CA THR A 41 25.02 -29.76 15.03
C THR A 41 26.41 -29.42 14.50
N PHE A 42 26.53 -28.95 13.25
CA PHE A 42 27.78 -28.46 12.68
C PHE A 42 28.39 -27.32 13.50
N LEU A 43 27.59 -26.30 13.84
CA LEU A 43 28.07 -25.18 14.68
C LEU A 43 28.59 -25.67 16.03
N THR A 44 27.86 -26.60 16.66
CA THR A 44 28.25 -27.18 17.95
C THR A 44 29.56 -27.97 17.82
N LYS A 45 29.72 -28.79 16.76
CA LYS A 45 30.94 -29.57 16.50
C LYS A 45 32.17 -28.69 16.27
N LYS A 46 32.01 -27.54 15.60
CA LYS A 46 33.08 -26.57 15.35
C LYS A 46 33.23 -25.52 16.46
N LYS A 47 32.56 -25.68 17.61
CA LYS A 47 32.59 -24.77 18.77
C LYS A 47 32.17 -23.33 18.44
N LEU A 48 31.26 -23.16 17.48
CA LEU A 48 30.69 -21.86 17.11
C LEU A 48 29.38 -21.60 17.88
N PRO A 49 29.07 -20.34 18.23
CA PRO A 49 27.79 -20.01 18.86
C PRO A 49 26.59 -20.43 17.99
N LYS A 50 25.59 -21.10 18.58
CA LYS A 50 24.36 -21.49 17.87
C LYS A 50 23.63 -20.30 17.25
N GLY A 51 23.77 -19.14 17.88
CA GLY A 51 23.22 -17.85 17.46
C GLY A 51 24.09 -17.05 16.48
N ILE A 52 25.23 -17.58 16.02
CA ILE A 52 26.25 -16.80 15.30
C ILE A 52 25.72 -16.10 14.03
N LEU A 53 24.79 -16.75 13.33
CA LEU A 53 24.05 -16.11 12.26
C LEU A 53 22.73 -15.56 12.83
N PRO A 54 22.32 -14.31 12.56
CA PRO A 54 20.96 -13.88 12.83
C PRO A 54 19.97 -14.42 11.79
N ARG A 55 18.67 -14.40 12.12
CA ARG A 55 17.62 -14.70 11.14
C ARG A 55 17.45 -13.51 10.21
N TYR A 56 17.65 -13.73 8.92
CA TYR A 56 17.45 -12.72 7.90
C TYR A 56 15.97 -12.69 7.49
N ARG A 57 15.37 -11.49 7.52
CA ARG A 57 13.97 -11.26 7.12
C ARG A 57 13.91 -10.00 6.25
N GLY A 58 13.77 -10.18 4.94
CA GLY A 58 13.51 -9.10 3.98
C GLY A 58 14.55 -7.97 4.03
N ASN A 59 14.08 -6.71 3.97
CA ASN A 59 14.86 -5.48 3.75
C ASN A 59 15.87 -5.08 4.86
N ARG A 60 16.25 -5.96 5.79
CA ARG A 60 17.18 -5.65 6.87
C ARG A 60 18.63 -5.76 6.40
N LEU A 61 19.07 -4.79 5.58
CA LEU A 61 20.39 -4.80 4.93
C LEU A 61 21.56 -4.91 5.94
N HIS A 62 21.49 -4.26 7.11
CA HIS A 62 22.52 -4.39 8.15
C HIS A 62 22.70 -5.84 8.65
N ILE A 63 21.62 -6.62 8.72
CA ILE A 63 21.67 -8.04 9.09
C ILE A 63 22.36 -8.86 7.99
N MET A 64 22.07 -8.54 6.73
CA MET A 64 22.73 -9.19 5.59
C MET A 64 24.24 -8.94 5.61
N PHE A 65 24.66 -7.70 5.84
CA PHE A 65 26.08 -7.32 5.88
C PHE A 65 26.79 -7.97 7.07
N HIS A 66 26.15 -8.01 8.24
CA HIS A 66 26.66 -8.74 9.39
C HIS A 66 26.84 -10.25 9.10
N ILE A 67 25.86 -10.89 8.45
CA ILE A 67 25.97 -12.30 8.03
C ILE A 67 27.14 -12.48 7.06
N CYS A 68 27.34 -11.57 6.09
CA CYS A 68 28.48 -11.64 5.17
C CYS A 68 29.81 -11.61 5.91
N GLY A 69 29.97 -10.72 6.90
CA GLY A 69 31.17 -10.65 7.74
C GLY A 69 31.44 -11.97 8.49
N VAL A 70 30.42 -12.54 9.14
CA VAL A 70 30.55 -13.83 9.86
C VAL A 70 30.89 -14.99 8.92
N LEU A 71 30.26 -15.03 7.74
CA LEU A 71 30.54 -16.06 6.74
C LEU A 71 31.96 -15.95 6.19
N PHE A 72 32.49 -14.74 6.06
CA PHE A 72 33.86 -14.51 5.62
C PHE A 72 34.87 -14.88 6.73
N GLU A 73 34.62 -14.49 7.98
CA GLU A 73 35.46 -14.85 9.12
C GLU A 73 35.66 -16.37 9.28
N HIS A 74 34.59 -17.14 9.06
CA HIS A 74 34.59 -18.59 9.17
C HIS A 74 34.48 -19.27 7.79
N TYR A 75 35.00 -18.64 6.74
CA TYR A 75 34.83 -19.08 5.35
C TYR A 75 35.18 -20.56 5.15
N THR A 76 36.35 -21.00 5.63
CA THR A 76 36.81 -22.39 5.48
C THR A 76 35.88 -23.41 6.14
N LEU A 77 35.34 -23.07 7.32
CA LEU A 77 34.40 -23.92 8.04
C LEU A 77 33.06 -24.03 7.32
N PHE A 78 32.54 -22.91 6.81
CA PHE A 78 31.28 -22.91 6.05
C PHE A 78 31.44 -23.56 4.68
N GLU A 79 32.59 -23.44 4.04
CA GLU A 79 32.89 -24.16 2.79
C GLU A 79 32.96 -25.68 3.03
N GLU A 80 33.65 -26.13 4.08
CA GLU A 80 33.69 -27.54 4.49
C GLU A 80 32.28 -28.07 4.76
N TYR A 81 31.46 -27.29 5.49
CA TYR A 81 30.07 -27.61 5.70
C TYR A 81 29.37 -27.79 4.35
N LEU A 82 29.42 -26.80 3.45
CA LEU A 82 28.73 -26.87 2.17
C LEU A 82 29.16 -28.07 1.29
N LYS A 83 30.39 -28.59 1.45
CA LYS A 83 30.89 -29.77 0.72
C LYS A 83 30.46 -31.13 1.31
N THR A 84 30.26 -31.24 2.62
CA THR A 84 30.27 -32.55 3.34
C THR A 84 28.91 -33.09 3.80
N GLY A 85 27.80 -32.38 3.61
CA GLY A 85 26.50 -32.81 4.12
C GLY A 85 25.47 -33.25 3.07
N PRO A 86 24.25 -33.62 3.51
CA PRO A 86 23.26 -34.24 2.64
C PRO A 86 22.85 -33.34 1.47
N ALA A 87 22.57 -33.97 0.32
CA ALA A 87 22.12 -33.31 -0.89
C ALA A 87 20.65 -32.87 -0.72
N LEU A 88 20.43 -31.67 -0.18
CA LEU A 88 19.12 -31.05 0.04
C LEU A 88 18.49 -30.58 -1.29
N GLY A 89 18.17 -31.51 -2.20
CA GLY A 89 17.59 -31.20 -3.52
C GLY A 89 18.48 -30.31 -4.39
N GLY A 90 19.80 -30.44 -4.27
CA GLY A 90 20.79 -29.63 -4.99
C GLY A 90 21.07 -28.25 -4.38
N LEU A 91 20.30 -27.80 -3.38
CA LEU A 91 20.46 -26.47 -2.76
C LEU A 91 21.89 -26.25 -2.23
N ARG A 92 22.44 -27.22 -1.50
CA ARG A 92 23.78 -27.12 -0.89
C ARG A 92 24.87 -26.99 -1.96
N ALA A 93 24.78 -27.77 -3.03
CA ALA A 93 25.73 -27.74 -4.15
C ALA A 93 25.65 -26.42 -4.93
N CYS A 94 24.44 -25.90 -5.18
CA CYS A 94 24.25 -24.58 -5.77
C CYS A 94 24.85 -23.46 -4.89
N VAL A 95 24.62 -23.53 -3.57
CA VAL A 95 25.20 -22.57 -2.64
C VAL A 95 26.71 -22.66 -2.62
N GLN A 96 27.28 -23.87 -2.57
CA GLN A 96 28.71 -24.10 -2.62
C GLN A 96 29.36 -23.51 -3.88
N ALA A 97 28.76 -23.75 -5.06
CA ALA A 97 29.30 -23.27 -6.33
C ALA A 97 29.41 -21.74 -6.38
N ASN A 98 28.42 -21.03 -5.84
CA ASN A 98 28.44 -19.57 -5.77
C ASN A 98 29.30 -19.06 -4.59
N PHE A 99 29.29 -19.74 -3.44
CA PHE A 99 30.10 -19.40 -2.27
C PHE A 99 31.60 -19.46 -2.57
N SER A 100 32.03 -20.47 -3.33
CA SER A 100 33.42 -20.64 -3.78
C SER A 100 33.76 -19.85 -5.06
N SER A 101 32.83 -19.07 -5.63
CA SER A 101 33.10 -18.26 -6.82
C SER A 101 33.86 -16.97 -6.47
N ALA A 102 34.68 -16.46 -7.39
CA ALA A 102 35.41 -15.19 -7.18
C ALA A 102 34.47 -14.02 -6.82
N ALA A 103 33.29 -13.98 -7.45
CA ALA A 103 32.25 -13.00 -7.16
C ALA A 103 31.59 -13.19 -5.77
N GLY A 104 31.41 -14.44 -5.34
CA GLY A 104 30.88 -14.77 -4.01
C GLY A 104 31.84 -14.36 -2.90
N ILE A 105 33.11 -14.74 -3.04
CA ILE A 105 34.18 -14.42 -2.07
C ILE A 105 34.36 -12.90 -1.96
N SER A 106 34.60 -12.23 -3.09
CA SER A 106 34.80 -10.76 -3.10
C SER A 106 33.57 -10.02 -2.60
N GLY A 107 32.37 -10.49 -2.96
CA GLY A 107 31.13 -9.87 -2.53
C GLY A 107 30.84 -10.04 -1.04
N LEU A 108 31.13 -11.22 -0.45
CA LEU A 108 31.04 -11.42 1.01
C LEU A 108 32.04 -10.53 1.75
N HIS A 109 33.25 -10.38 1.21
CA HIS A 109 34.30 -9.50 1.74
C HIS A 109 33.86 -8.03 1.75
N VAL A 110 33.43 -7.51 0.61
CA VAL A 110 32.95 -6.12 0.44
C VAL A 110 31.77 -5.83 1.37
N LEU A 111 30.73 -6.67 1.35
CA LEU A 111 29.53 -6.44 2.18
C LEU A 111 29.81 -6.60 3.67
N GLY A 112 30.70 -7.53 4.05
CA GLY A 112 31.14 -7.69 5.44
C GLY A 112 31.88 -6.44 5.95
N LEU A 113 32.76 -5.87 5.11
CA LEU A 113 33.52 -4.66 5.43
C LEU A 113 32.62 -3.43 5.54
N LEU A 114 31.70 -3.23 4.58
CA LEU A 114 30.65 -2.20 4.69
C LEU A 114 29.72 -2.43 5.91
N GLY A 115 29.57 -3.68 6.34
CA GLY A 115 28.97 -4.05 7.61
C GLY A 115 29.60 -3.33 8.80
N LYS A 116 30.93 -3.33 8.88
CA LYS A 116 31.70 -2.72 9.96
C LYS A 116 31.90 -1.21 9.79
N LEU A 117 32.10 -0.73 8.56
CA LEU A 117 32.41 0.68 8.29
C LEU A 117 31.18 1.58 8.19
N LEU A 118 30.04 1.04 7.77
CA LEU A 118 28.83 1.82 7.49
C LEU A 118 27.63 1.34 8.31
N THR A 119 27.10 0.15 8.03
CA THR A 119 25.77 -0.23 8.54
C THR A 119 25.74 -0.53 10.03
N GLY A 120 26.80 -1.09 10.60
CA GLY A 120 26.94 -1.31 12.04
C GLY A 120 26.97 0.02 12.81
N PRO A 121 27.90 0.94 12.48
CA PRO A 121 27.92 2.29 13.02
C PRO A 121 26.60 3.03 12.84
N TRP A 122 25.96 2.93 11.67
CA TRP A 122 24.65 3.51 11.40
C TRP A 122 23.59 3.01 12.40
N MET A 123 23.53 1.70 12.64
CA MET A 123 22.59 1.12 13.61
C MET A 123 22.93 1.54 15.05
N ASN A 124 24.21 1.65 15.40
CA ASN A 124 24.61 2.10 16.73
C ASN A 124 24.21 3.56 16.97
N LEU A 125 24.44 4.42 15.98
CA LEU A 125 24.22 5.86 16.06
C LEU A 125 22.73 6.24 16.06
N PHE A 126 21.94 5.63 15.17
CA PHE A 126 20.54 6.01 14.98
C PHE A 126 19.52 5.09 15.67
N TYR A 127 19.88 3.87 16.08
CA TYR A 127 18.92 2.90 16.63
C TYR A 127 19.23 2.38 18.05
N ARG A 128 20.49 2.32 18.50
CA ARG A 128 20.85 1.74 19.82
C ARG A 128 21.13 2.78 20.91
N SER A 129 21.43 4.01 20.54
CA SER A 129 21.73 5.11 21.45
C SER A 129 20.49 5.55 22.23
N SER A 130 20.13 4.77 23.25
CA SER A 130 19.26 5.22 24.34
C SER A 130 19.87 6.41 25.12
N THR A 131 21.18 6.62 24.98
CA THR A 131 21.99 7.62 25.68
C THR A 131 22.49 8.78 24.82
N ALA A 132 22.60 8.61 23.49
CA ALA A 132 22.93 9.70 22.57
C ALA A 132 21.70 10.05 21.73
N GLN A 133 20.80 10.85 22.32
CA GLN A 133 19.71 11.48 21.60
C GLN A 133 20.32 12.49 20.61
N ILE A 134 20.70 12.00 19.43
CA ILE A 134 21.04 12.87 18.32
C ILE A 134 19.74 13.43 17.81
N ASP A 135 19.58 14.74 17.97
CA ASP A 135 18.45 15.49 17.44
C ASP A 135 18.30 15.22 15.94
N HIS A 136 17.06 15.21 15.45
CA HIS A 136 16.75 14.87 14.06
C HIS A 136 17.57 15.70 13.05
N VAL A 137 17.74 16.99 13.35
CA VAL A 137 18.53 17.95 12.55
C VAL A 137 20.02 17.60 12.55
N ASP A 138 20.59 17.30 13.71
CA ASP A 138 22.00 16.94 13.83
C ASP A 138 22.27 15.58 13.17
N GLY A 139 21.29 14.69 13.17
CA GLY A 139 21.31 13.44 12.41
C GLY A 139 21.48 13.68 10.91
N ILE A 140 20.76 14.65 10.33
CA ILE A 140 20.89 15.01 8.91
C ILE A 140 22.29 15.54 8.61
N ALA A 141 22.86 16.37 9.49
CA ALA A 141 24.23 16.87 9.34
C ALA A 141 25.27 15.72 9.36
N ARG A 142 25.09 14.74 10.24
CA ARG A 142 25.94 13.53 10.25
C ARG A 142 25.83 12.72 8.97
N VAL A 143 24.64 12.61 8.37
CA VAL A 143 24.47 11.93 7.09
C VAL A 143 25.21 12.65 5.96
N LYS A 144 25.25 13.99 5.94
CA LYS A 144 26.04 14.75 4.96
C LYS A 144 27.53 14.38 5.03
N ILE A 145 28.10 14.35 6.23
CA ILE A 145 29.51 13.96 6.45
C ILE A 145 29.76 12.53 5.98
N VAL A 146 28.84 11.59 6.26
CA VAL A 146 28.96 10.21 5.78
C VAL A 146 28.96 10.13 4.26
N ILE A 147 28.13 10.93 3.57
CA ILE A 147 28.11 10.99 2.10
C ILE A 147 29.45 11.51 1.55
N GLU A 148 30.04 12.53 2.17
CA GLU A 148 31.35 13.05 1.79
C GLU A 148 32.45 12.01 1.98
N ASN A 149 32.46 11.31 3.12
CA ASN A 149 33.39 10.22 3.40
C ASN A 149 33.22 9.06 2.40
N LEU A 150 31.98 8.72 2.03
CA LEU A 150 31.70 7.71 1.01
C LEU A 150 32.23 8.11 -0.37
N LYS A 151 32.08 9.39 -0.76
CA LYS A 151 32.63 9.93 -2.02
C LYS A 151 34.15 9.87 -2.03
N SER A 152 34.80 10.24 -0.93
CA SER A 152 36.26 10.13 -0.80
C SER A 152 36.73 8.68 -0.89
N LEU A 153 36.05 7.75 -0.21
CA LEU A 153 36.40 6.32 -0.24
C LEU A 153 36.18 5.70 -1.63
N LYS A 154 35.24 6.22 -2.41
CA LYS A 154 34.98 5.75 -3.78
C LYS A 154 36.17 6.00 -4.71
N GLU A 155 36.91 7.09 -4.54
CA GLU A 155 38.08 7.40 -5.37
C GLU A 155 39.17 6.33 -5.17
N ASN A 156 39.35 5.84 -3.94
CA ASN A 156 40.31 4.78 -3.60
C ASN A 156 39.65 3.67 -2.75
N PRO A 157 38.93 2.71 -3.36
CA PRO A 157 38.18 1.68 -2.64
C PRO A 157 39.05 0.78 -1.75
N ASN A 158 40.34 0.63 -2.08
CA ASN A 158 41.28 -0.20 -1.33
C ASN A 158 41.61 0.39 0.05
N ASP A 159 41.43 1.69 0.25
CA ASP A 159 41.66 2.35 1.54
C ASP A 159 40.73 1.78 2.62
N SER A 160 39.59 1.23 2.23
CA SER A 160 38.66 0.54 3.14
C SER A 160 39.30 -0.56 3.99
N LEU A 161 40.42 -1.14 3.52
CA LEU A 161 41.15 -2.19 4.22
C LEU A 161 42.07 -1.65 5.33
N THR A 162 42.50 -0.39 5.22
CA THR A 162 43.50 0.23 6.11
C THR A 162 42.93 1.32 7.00
N MET A 163 41.70 1.77 6.75
CA MET A 163 41.01 2.78 7.57
C MET A 163 41.01 2.42 9.06
N GLU A 164 41.44 3.35 9.91
CA GLU A 164 41.40 3.22 11.38
C GLU A 164 40.05 3.64 11.97
N ARG A 165 39.30 4.48 11.25
CA ARG A 165 38.00 5.00 11.66
C ARG A 165 36.89 4.53 10.71
N ASP A 166 35.68 4.43 11.24
CA ASP A 166 34.49 4.18 10.43
C ASP A 166 34.07 5.45 9.63
N LEU A 167 33.06 5.31 8.77
CA LEU A 167 32.57 6.43 7.94
C LEU A 167 31.85 7.53 8.74
N PHE A 168 31.65 7.33 10.04
CA PHE A 168 31.09 8.30 10.98
C PHE A 168 32.17 8.97 11.84
N GLY A 169 33.43 8.55 11.71
CA GLY A 169 34.58 9.08 12.44
C GLY A 169 34.87 8.38 13.78
N ASN A 170 34.18 7.29 14.11
CA ASN A 170 34.48 6.51 15.33
C ASN A 170 35.64 5.55 15.08
N GLU A 171 36.44 5.30 16.13
CA GLU A 171 37.54 4.34 16.05
C GLU A 171 37.03 2.91 15.90
N LEU A 172 37.64 2.18 14.97
CA LEU A 172 37.33 0.78 14.75
C LEU A 172 37.96 -0.09 15.83
N GLN A 173 37.18 -1.00 16.42
CA GLN A 173 37.67 -1.87 17.48
C GLN A 173 38.66 -2.89 16.93
N GLU A 174 39.94 -2.74 17.28
CA GLU A 174 40.98 -3.67 16.87
C GLU A 174 40.80 -5.08 17.45
N SER A 175 40.07 -5.25 18.55
CA SER A 175 39.77 -6.56 19.14
C SER A 175 38.75 -7.38 18.35
N ASP A 176 38.11 -6.80 17.34
CA ASP A 176 37.07 -7.46 16.54
C ASP A 176 37.70 -8.46 15.55
N THR A 177 37.47 -9.76 15.81
CA THR A 177 38.03 -10.87 15.00
C THR A 177 37.52 -10.85 13.56
N THR A 178 36.26 -10.47 13.36
CA THR A 178 35.66 -10.33 12.02
C THR A 178 36.36 -9.23 11.24
N LEU A 179 36.58 -8.05 11.87
CA LEU A 179 37.24 -6.93 11.20
C LEU A 179 38.68 -7.26 10.83
N ARG A 180 39.44 -7.92 11.72
CA ARG A 180 40.80 -8.38 11.42
C ARG A 180 40.85 -9.25 10.18
N ARG A 181 39.93 -10.22 10.07
CA ARG A 181 39.82 -11.08 8.88
C ARG A 181 39.44 -10.28 7.63
N LEU A 182 38.52 -9.33 7.74
CA LEU A 182 38.09 -8.49 6.62
C LEU A 182 39.15 -7.48 6.16
N ARG A 183 40.20 -7.20 6.95
CA ARG A 183 41.34 -6.37 6.53
C ARG A 183 42.44 -7.15 5.82
N GLU A 184 42.36 -8.47 5.77
CA GLU A 184 43.31 -9.29 5.01
C GLU A 184 43.24 -8.95 3.52
N THR A 185 44.36 -9.11 2.82
CA THR A 185 44.45 -8.76 1.41
C THR A 185 43.45 -9.59 0.58
N PRO A 186 42.58 -8.96 -0.22
CA PRO A 186 41.59 -9.68 -1.02
C PRO A 186 42.24 -10.66 -1.99
N THR A 187 41.68 -11.87 -2.09
CA THR A 187 42.14 -12.88 -3.05
C THR A 187 41.99 -12.41 -4.50
N PHE A 188 40.94 -11.65 -4.79
CA PHE A 188 40.64 -11.10 -6.12
C PHE A 188 40.56 -9.57 -6.05
N LYS A 189 41.71 -8.89 -6.03
CA LYS A 189 41.81 -7.44 -5.81
C LYS A 189 40.99 -6.60 -6.80
N GLU A 190 41.04 -6.91 -8.09
CA GLU A 190 40.31 -6.16 -9.12
C GLU A 190 38.80 -6.29 -8.94
N ILE A 191 38.31 -7.52 -8.75
CA ILE A 191 36.87 -7.80 -8.53
C ILE A 191 36.41 -7.14 -7.22
N PHE A 192 37.23 -7.16 -6.18
CA PHE A 192 36.96 -6.48 -4.92
C PHE A 192 36.78 -4.97 -5.12
N ALA A 193 37.72 -4.31 -5.82
CA ALA A 193 37.67 -2.88 -6.06
C ALA A 193 36.42 -2.51 -6.88
N ASP A 194 36.13 -3.23 -7.96
CA ASP A 194 34.93 -3.01 -8.79
C ASP A 194 33.63 -3.16 -7.99
N MET A 195 33.54 -4.20 -7.16
CA MET A 195 32.36 -4.45 -6.33
C MET A 195 32.20 -3.42 -5.22
N MET A 196 33.30 -3.00 -4.59
CA MET A 196 33.29 -1.95 -3.57
C MET A 196 32.82 -0.64 -4.18
N THR A 197 33.41 -0.21 -5.30
CA THR A 197 32.98 1.01 -6.02
C THR A 197 31.50 0.97 -6.36
N ALA A 198 31.01 -0.15 -6.93
CA ALA A 198 29.60 -0.29 -7.28
C ALA A 198 28.66 -0.22 -6.05
N CYS A 199 29.08 -0.77 -4.91
CA CYS A 199 28.32 -0.70 -3.66
C CYS A 199 28.31 0.73 -3.08
N LEU A 200 29.46 1.41 -3.10
CA LEU A 200 29.59 2.80 -2.65
C LEU A 200 28.72 3.72 -3.51
N ASP A 201 28.80 3.60 -4.84
CA ASP A 201 27.98 4.36 -5.79
C ASP A 201 26.48 4.20 -5.54
N SER A 202 26.03 2.94 -5.42
CA SER A 202 24.62 2.66 -5.17
C SER A 202 24.17 3.22 -3.81
N THR A 203 25.05 3.21 -2.82
CA THR A 203 24.76 3.75 -1.48
C THR A 203 24.64 5.26 -1.51
N ILE A 204 25.58 5.95 -2.18
CA ILE A 204 25.57 7.41 -2.36
C ILE A 204 24.30 7.83 -3.09
N GLU A 205 23.96 7.19 -4.20
CA GLU A 205 22.75 7.51 -4.99
C GLU A 205 21.48 7.41 -4.12
N VAL A 206 21.38 6.35 -3.32
CA VAL A 206 20.22 6.16 -2.43
C VAL A 206 20.18 7.22 -1.34
N LEU A 207 21.30 7.51 -0.68
CA LEU A 207 21.35 8.51 0.39
C LEU A 207 21.04 9.91 -0.14
N GLU A 208 21.65 10.33 -1.24
CA GLU A 208 21.39 11.63 -1.85
C GLU A 208 19.92 11.75 -2.28
N ARG A 209 19.35 10.71 -2.89
CA ARG A 209 17.93 10.72 -3.28
C ARG A 209 17.00 10.82 -2.07
N GLN A 210 17.25 10.05 -1.01
CA GLN A 210 16.39 10.03 0.18
C GLN A 210 16.49 11.34 0.98
N TYR A 211 17.68 11.93 1.04
CA TYR A 211 17.93 13.14 1.83
C TYR A 211 17.86 14.44 1.03
N LYS A 212 17.65 14.40 -0.29
CA LYS A 212 17.60 15.59 -1.17
C LYS A 212 16.79 16.74 -0.56
N LYS A 213 15.53 16.47 -0.19
CA LYS A 213 14.64 17.49 0.40
C LYS A 213 15.11 18.01 1.76
N TYR A 214 15.77 17.16 2.55
CA TYR A 214 16.31 17.55 3.85
C TYR A 214 17.57 18.39 3.70
N PHE A 215 18.35 18.20 2.63
CA PHE A 215 19.54 18.98 2.35
C PHE A 215 19.24 20.37 1.79
N GLU A 216 18.12 20.51 1.08
CA GLU A 216 17.58 21.77 0.53
C GLU A 216 16.80 22.59 1.58
N LEU A 217 16.53 22.01 2.76
CA LEU A 217 15.71 22.61 3.80
C LEU A 217 16.51 23.66 4.58
N ASP A 218 15.95 24.85 4.73
CA ASP A 218 16.54 25.90 5.56
C ASP A 218 16.23 25.63 7.04
N ILE A 219 17.27 25.39 7.83
CA ILE A 219 17.15 24.98 9.23
C ILE A 219 17.13 26.22 10.11
N THR A 220 15.92 26.69 10.42
CA THR A 220 15.72 27.78 11.40
C THR A 220 15.79 27.26 12.84
N GLU A 221 16.09 28.13 13.80
CA GLU A 221 16.08 27.77 15.24
C GLU A 221 14.68 27.33 15.72
N VAL A 222 13.62 27.91 15.15
CA VAL A 222 12.23 27.51 15.43
C VAL A 222 11.99 26.07 14.98
N LEU A 223 12.39 25.71 13.75
CA LEU A 223 12.24 24.35 13.25
C LEU A 223 13.06 23.35 14.08
N ARG A 224 14.27 23.73 14.52
CA ARG A 224 15.08 22.92 15.42
C ARG A 224 14.37 22.67 16.76
N ALA A 225 13.75 23.70 17.34
CA ALA A 225 12.99 23.56 18.58
C ALA A 225 11.76 22.64 18.41
N GLU A 226 11.01 22.80 17.33
CA GLU A 226 9.81 21.99 17.05
C GLU A 226 10.14 20.51 16.76
N THR A 227 11.28 20.25 16.12
CA THR A 227 11.69 18.90 15.72
C THR A 227 12.52 18.18 16.79
N LYS A 228 12.85 18.82 17.91
CA LYS A 228 13.66 18.23 18.98
C LYS A 228 13.06 16.95 19.56
N SER A 229 11.73 16.85 19.64
CA SER A 229 11.05 15.64 20.10
C SER A 229 10.90 14.56 19.03
N ALA A 230 11.22 14.85 17.77
CA ALA A 230 11.10 13.91 16.68
C ALA A 230 12.23 12.87 16.74
N LYS A 231 11.87 11.58 16.65
CA LYS A 231 12.89 10.52 16.59
C LYS A 231 13.57 10.52 15.22
N SER A 232 14.86 10.22 15.20
CA SER A 232 15.70 10.15 14.00
C SER A 232 15.47 8.89 13.14
N HIS A 233 14.54 8.01 13.54
CA HIS A 233 14.28 6.75 12.86
C HIS A 233 12.81 6.31 12.98
N ASN A 234 12.40 5.37 12.12
CA ASN A 234 11.02 4.95 11.93
C ASN A 234 10.46 4.02 13.03
N ILE A 235 11.23 3.73 14.09
CA ILE A 235 10.79 2.78 15.14
C ILE A 235 9.50 3.23 15.80
N ASP A 236 9.27 4.55 15.90
CA ASP A 236 8.08 5.06 16.57
C ASP A 236 6.82 4.67 15.80
N SER A 237 6.88 4.79 14.47
CA SER A 237 5.80 4.35 13.57
C SER A 237 5.59 2.84 13.65
N GLU A 238 6.68 2.05 13.69
CA GLU A 238 6.61 0.60 13.85
C GLU A 238 6.00 0.19 15.20
N GLU A 239 6.42 0.84 16.29
CA GLU A 239 5.87 0.67 17.64
C GLU A 239 4.39 1.04 17.67
N MET A 240 3.98 2.16 17.06
CA MET A 240 2.58 2.55 16.98
C MET A 240 1.75 1.50 16.25
N MET A 241 2.22 0.98 15.11
CA MET A 241 1.53 -0.09 14.39
C MET A 241 1.48 -1.40 15.19
N GLY A 242 2.56 -1.72 15.91
CA GLY A 242 2.63 -2.87 16.81
C GLY A 242 1.62 -2.75 17.96
N MET A 243 1.56 -1.58 18.60
CA MET A 243 0.59 -1.27 19.66
C MET A 243 -0.84 -1.37 19.14
N PHE A 244 -1.12 -0.80 17.96
CA PHE A 244 -2.45 -0.89 17.34
C PHE A 244 -2.86 -2.34 17.10
N SER A 245 -1.98 -3.13 16.47
CA SER A 245 -2.24 -4.54 16.16
C SER A 245 -2.48 -5.36 17.43
N ALA A 246 -1.64 -5.19 18.46
CA ALA A 246 -1.79 -5.87 19.74
C ALA A 246 -3.10 -5.49 20.46
N LEU A 247 -3.46 -4.21 20.46
CA LEU A 247 -4.70 -3.74 21.07
C LEU A 247 -5.94 -4.25 20.32
N LYS A 248 -5.89 -4.28 18.98
CA LYS A 248 -6.97 -4.82 18.17
C LYS A 248 -7.15 -6.32 18.36
N ALA A 249 -6.06 -7.07 18.48
CA ALA A 249 -6.10 -8.51 18.79
C ALA A 249 -6.69 -8.77 20.19
N LYS A 250 -6.31 -7.96 21.18
CA LYS A 250 -6.81 -8.08 22.55
C LYS A 250 -8.28 -7.67 22.70
N ALA A 251 -8.72 -6.66 21.95
CA ALA A 251 -10.09 -6.15 21.99
C ALA A 251 -10.65 -5.95 20.57
N PRO A 252 -11.07 -7.02 19.88
CA PRO A 252 -11.54 -6.95 18.49
C PRO A 252 -12.76 -6.03 18.32
N SER A 253 -13.67 -6.02 19.31
CA SER A 253 -14.88 -5.20 19.31
C SER A 253 -14.64 -3.74 19.75
N ALA A 254 -13.41 -3.39 20.14
CA ALA A 254 -13.11 -2.01 20.52
C ALA A 254 -13.17 -1.08 19.31
N THR A 255 -13.74 0.11 19.53
CA THR A 255 -13.77 1.15 18.50
C THR A 255 -12.37 1.66 18.19
N LEU A 256 -12.14 2.10 16.95
CA LEU A 256 -10.87 2.73 16.56
C LEU A 256 -10.52 3.94 17.43
N CYS A 257 -11.53 4.69 17.88
CA CYS A 257 -11.35 5.84 18.76
C CYS A 257 -10.78 5.41 20.11
N TYR A 258 -11.33 4.35 20.72
CA TYR A 258 -10.83 3.82 21.98
C TYR A 258 -9.38 3.33 21.86
N ILE A 259 -9.06 2.56 20.81
CA ILE A 259 -7.71 2.05 20.57
C ILE A 259 -6.73 3.23 20.40
N SER A 260 -7.08 4.21 19.57
CA SER A 260 -6.27 5.41 19.33
C SER A 260 -6.03 6.24 20.60
N CYS A 261 -7.08 6.48 21.40
CA CYS A 261 -6.96 7.18 22.68
C CYS A 261 -6.03 6.44 23.64
N LYS A 262 -6.16 5.11 23.74
CA LYS A 262 -5.29 4.30 24.60
C LYS A 262 -3.83 4.36 24.16
N MET A 263 -3.55 4.27 22.87
CA MET A 263 -2.19 4.40 22.33
C MET A 263 -1.58 5.76 22.67
N ARG A 264 -2.33 6.85 22.44
CA ARG A 264 -1.91 8.21 22.76
C ARG A 264 -1.65 8.39 24.26
N ALA A 265 -2.53 7.85 25.11
CA ALA A 265 -2.37 7.93 26.56
C ALA A 265 -1.08 7.24 27.04
N VAL A 266 -0.74 6.09 26.45
CA VAL A 266 0.52 5.37 26.75
C VAL A 266 1.73 6.16 26.24
N LYS A 267 1.73 6.60 24.97
CA LYS A 267 2.86 7.33 24.38
C LYS A 267 3.14 8.66 25.06
N ASN A 268 2.10 9.39 25.43
CA ASN A 268 2.20 10.68 26.09
C ASN A 268 2.32 10.57 27.62
N LYS A 269 2.45 9.35 28.17
CA LYS A 269 2.50 9.10 29.62
C LYS A 269 1.39 9.80 30.38
N THR A 270 0.19 9.85 29.79
CA THR A 270 -0.91 10.67 30.29
C THR A 270 -1.36 10.23 31.68
N VAL A 271 -1.26 8.95 32.01
CA VAL A 271 -1.59 8.45 33.36
C VAL A 271 -0.57 8.95 34.38
N GLU A 272 0.73 8.80 34.12
CA GLU A 272 1.81 9.33 34.97
C GLU A 272 1.66 10.85 35.19
N TYR A 273 1.36 11.59 34.11
CA TYR A 273 1.09 13.03 34.16
C TYR A 273 -0.11 13.39 35.04
N LEU A 274 -1.19 12.63 34.97
CA LEU A 274 -2.38 12.85 35.79
C LEU A 274 -2.15 12.47 37.25
N ASP A 275 -1.38 11.42 37.51
CA ASP A 275 -1.04 10.96 38.86
C ASP A 275 -0.09 11.92 39.59
N ALA A 276 0.77 12.62 38.86
CA ALA A 276 1.65 13.66 39.39
C ALA A 276 0.93 14.97 39.76
N MET A 277 -0.36 15.12 39.43
CA MET A 277 -1.13 16.34 39.73
C MET A 277 -1.88 16.28 41.06
N PRO A 278 -2.16 17.46 41.66
CA PRO A 278 -3.13 17.55 42.76
C PRO A 278 -4.49 16.99 42.35
N GLN A 279 -5.11 16.23 43.27
CA GLN A 279 -6.35 15.49 43.04
C GLN A 279 -7.47 16.39 42.47
N GLU A 280 -7.70 17.57 43.04
CA GLU A 280 -8.74 18.48 42.55
C GLU A 280 -8.54 18.93 41.10
N ARG A 281 -7.28 19.08 40.66
CA ARG A 281 -6.97 19.49 39.28
C ARG A 281 -7.15 18.31 38.33
N ARG A 282 -6.71 17.12 38.74
CA ARG A 282 -6.90 15.88 38.00
C ARG A 282 -8.39 15.60 37.75
N ASP A 283 -9.22 15.68 38.79
CA ASP A 283 -10.64 15.36 38.70
C ASP A 283 -11.39 16.36 37.80
N ARG A 284 -11.02 17.65 37.87
CA ARG A 284 -11.52 18.68 36.94
C ARG A 284 -11.19 18.36 35.48
N ILE A 285 -9.95 17.94 35.20
CA ILE A 285 -9.52 17.57 33.83
C ILE A 285 -10.28 16.34 33.33
N ILE A 286 -10.41 15.30 34.15
CA ILE A 286 -11.15 14.08 33.79
C ILE A 286 -12.61 14.39 33.48
N LYS A 287 -13.28 15.17 34.34
CA LYS A 287 -14.69 15.56 34.14
C LYS A 287 -14.87 16.35 32.84
N ARG A 288 -13.94 17.27 32.54
CA ARG A 288 -13.94 18.00 31.27
C ARG A 288 -13.74 17.08 30.07
N ALA A 289 -12.82 16.12 30.15
CA ALA A 289 -12.55 15.17 29.08
C ALA A 289 -13.76 14.26 28.79
N ILE A 290 -14.49 13.82 29.82
CA ILE A 290 -15.74 13.05 29.68
C ILE A 290 -16.77 13.85 28.87
N ASN A 291 -17.02 15.10 29.26
CA ASN A 291 -17.98 15.99 28.59
C ASN A 291 -17.60 16.24 27.12
N LEU A 292 -16.32 16.47 26.84
CA LEU A 292 -15.83 16.65 25.47
C LEU A 292 -15.99 15.37 24.64
N GLY A 293 -15.69 14.21 25.23
CA GLY A 293 -15.85 12.92 24.57
C GLY A 293 -17.31 12.62 24.20
N GLU A 294 -18.26 13.00 25.05
CA GLU A 294 -19.69 12.88 24.75
C GLU A 294 -20.11 13.76 23.57
N LYS A 295 -19.75 15.05 23.60
CA LYS A 295 -20.02 15.99 22.48
C LYS A 295 -19.44 15.49 21.17
N GLN A 296 -18.22 14.94 21.20
CA GLN A 296 -17.57 14.39 20.01
C GLN A 296 -18.30 13.15 19.47
N ARG A 297 -18.79 12.26 20.35
CA ARG A 297 -19.59 11.08 19.93
C ARG A 297 -20.91 11.50 19.28
N GLN A 298 -21.61 12.48 19.84
CA GLN A 298 -22.85 13.00 19.27
C GLN A 298 -22.61 13.60 17.88
N ARG A 299 -21.58 14.46 17.74
CA ARG A 299 -21.19 15.02 16.44
C ARG A 299 -20.86 13.93 15.42
N ARG A 300 -20.11 12.90 15.82
CA ARG A 300 -19.76 11.80 14.91
C ARG A 300 -20.99 11.01 14.46
N ARG A 301 -21.97 10.76 15.33
CA ARG A 301 -23.22 10.09 14.95
C ARG A 301 -24.02 10.92 13.93
N ARG A 302 -24.12 12.23 14.13
CA ARG A 302 -24.77 13.14 13.16
C ARG A 302 -24.06 13.10 11.80
N ASN A 303 -22.75 13.32 11.78
CA ASN A 303 -21.97 13.28 10.54
C ASN A 303 -22.06 11.92 9.83
N GLN A 304 -22.10 10.81 10.58
CA GLN A 304 -22.24 9.48 9.99
C GLN A 304 -23.63 9.29 9.37
N LYS A 305 -24.68 9.85 9.97
CA LYS A 305 -26.03 9.83 9.40
C LYS A 305 -26.09 10.61 8.09
N GLU A 306 -25.58 11.84 8.09
CA GLU A 306 -25.49 12.71 6.90
C GLU A 306 -24.70 12.03 5.77
N LEU A 307 -23.56 11.41 6.09
CA LEU A 307 -22.75 10.67 5.11
C LEU A 307 -23.51 9.47 4.53
N MET A 308 -24.25 8.73 5.37
CA MET A 308 -25.05 7.59 4.89
C MET A 308 -26.19 8.06 3.98
N GLU A 309 -26.88 9.15 4.34
CA GLU A 309 -27.91 9.77 3.51
C GLU A 309 -27.33 10.23 2.16
N GLU A 310 -26.15 10.84 2.15
CA GLU A 310 -25.45 11.24 0.93
C GLU A 310 -25.04 10.04 0.06
N ILE A 311 -24.50 8.98 0.66
CA ILE A 311 -24.12 7.75 -0.05
C ILE A 311 -25.35 7.12 -0.69
N THR A 312 -26.46 6.99 0.04
CA THR A 312 -27.72 6.47 -0.49
C THR A 312 -28.21 7.35 -1.64
N GLY A 313 -28.18 8.67 -1.49
CA GLY A 313 -28.54 9.60 -2.55
C GLY A 313 -27.73 9.39 -3.83
N ARG A 314 -26.39 9.32 -3.70
CA ARG A 314 -25.49 9.08 -4.84
C ARG A 314 -25.71 7.73 -5.51
N LEU A 315 -26.16 6.71 -4.76
CA LEU A 315 -26.49 5.41 -5.34
C LEU A 315 -27.76 5.50 -6.18
N VAL A 316 -28.81 6.18 -5.70
CA VAL A 316 -30.04 6.38 -6.46
C VAL A 316 -29.78 7.22 -7.71
N ASP A 317 -29.03 8.32 -7.60
CA ASP A 317 -28.70 9.17 -8.76
C ASP A 317 -27.94 8.36 -9.83
N ARG A 318 -27.01 7.49 -9.40
CA ARG A 318 -26.26 6.61 -10.32
C ARG A 318 -27.16 5.56 -10.98
N GLU A 319 -28.19 5.08 -10.29
CA GLU A 319 -29.16 4.14 -10.84
C GLU A 319 -30.04 4.84 -11.88
N GLN A 320 -30.56 6.03 -11.56
CA GLN A 320 -31.28 6.88 -12.50
C GLN A 320 -30.45 7.22 -13.75
N ASP A 321 -29.17 7.54 -13.61
CA ASP A 321 -28.26 7.77 -14.74
C ASP A 321 -28.12 6.55 -15.65
N LYS A 322 -28.12 5.33 -15.07
CA LYS A 322 -28.05 4.09 -15.86
C LYS A 322 -29.35 3.85 -16.59
N ASP A 323 -30.49 4.07 -15.94
CA ASP A 323 -31.81 3.89 -16.54
C ASP A 323 -32.04 4.92 -17.64
N GLN A 324 -31.64 6.17 -17.44
CA GLN A 324 -31.69 7.19 -18.50
C GLN A 324 -30.79 6.84 -19.69
N LYS A 325 -29.59 6.29 -19.45
CA LYS A 325 -28.73 5.79 -20.53
C LYS A 325 -29.37 4.64 -21.29
N ARG A 326 -30.04 3.72 -20.59
CA ARG A 326 -30.80 2.62 -21.21
C ARG A 326 -31.97 3.15 -22.06
N ARG A 327 -32.79 4.06 -21.51
CA ARG A 327 -33.85 4.79 -22.23
C ARG A 327 -33.30 5.41 -23.52
N ASN A 328 -32.21 6.18 -23.42
CA ASN A 328 -31.59 6.84 -24.57
C ASN A 328 -31.06 5.86 -25.64
N ILE A 329 -30.59 4.67 -25.24
CA ILE A 329 -30.14 3.63 -26.20
C ILE A 329 -31.34 3.03 -26.92
N ILE A 330 -32.39 2.66 -26.18
CA ILE A 330 -33.63 2.11 -26.76
C ILE A 330 -34.27 3.11 -27.71
N GLU A 331 -34.40 4.38 -27.29
CA GLU A 331 -34.96 5.44 -28.13
C GLU A 331 -34.16 5.62 -29.44
N LYS A 332 -32.82 5.58 -29.37
CA LYS A 332 -31.95 5.64 -30.56
C LYS A 332 -32.14 4.43 -31.47
N THR A 333 -32.35 3.24 -30.91
CA THR A 333 -32.63 2.02 -31.69
C THR A 333 -33.99 2.15 -32.38
N LEU A 334 -35.05 2.54 -31.65
CA LEU A 334 -36.38 2.74 -32.21
C LEU A 334 -36.41 3.78 -33.33
N LYS A 335 -35.64 4.86 -33.21
CA LYS A 335 -35.51 5.89 -34.28
C LYS A 335 -34.83 5.39 -35.56
N LYS A 336 -34.00 4.34 -35.47
CA LYS A 336 -33.28 3.76 -36.62
C LYS A 336 -34.01 2.58 -37.24
N THR A 337 -34.79 1.85 -36.44
CA THR A 337 -35.55 0.69 -36.89
C THR A 337 -36.77 1.13 -37.70
N LYS A 338 -37.09 0.38 -38.76
CA LYS A 338 -38.31 0.61 -39.53
C LYS A 338 -39.52 0.22 -38.67
N ILE A 339 -40.55 1.06 -38.68
CA ILE A 339 -41.76 0.89 -37.84
C ILE A 339 -42.69 -0.12 -38.53
N ASP A 340 -42.32 -1.40 -38.49
CA ASP A 340 -43.13 -2.56 -38.85
C ASP A 340 -42.86 -3.72 -37.89
N GLN A 341 -43.80 -4.67 -37.82
CA GLN A 341 -43.79 -5.77 -36.83
C GLN A 341 -42.52 -6.62 -36.95
N ASP A 342 -42.20 -7.12 -38.15
CA ASP A 342 -41.01 -7.94 -38.42
C ASP A 342 -39.69 -7.25 -38.03
N SER A 343 -39.57 -5.94 -38.25
CA SER A 343 -38.34 -5.19 -37.95
C SER A 343 -38.17 -4.93 -36.45
N LEU A 344 -39.28 -4.73 -35.72
CA LEU A 344 -39.27 -4.51 -34.28
C LEU A 344 -39.07 -5.81 -33.49
N GLU A 345 -39.66 -6.92 -33.93
CA GLU A 345 -39.40 -8.26 -33.36
C GLU A 345 -37.91 -8.63 -33.46
N LYS A 346 -37.26 -8.31 -34.58
CA LYS A 346 -35.80 -8.51 -34.73
C LYS A 346 -34.97 -7.60 -33.85
N ALA A 347 -35.42 -6.36 -33.63
CA ALA A 347 -34.69 -5.39 -32.80
C ALA A 347 -34.87 -5.65 -31.29
N PHE A 348 -36.01 -6.23 -30.90
CA PHE A 348 -36.38 -6.51 -29.51
C PHE A 348 -37.00 -7.92 -29.39
N PRO A 349 -36.19 -8.98 -29.47
CA PRO A 349 -36.68 -10.37 -29.53
C PRO A 349 -37.33 -10.84 -28.22
N ASP A 350 -37.11 -10.13 -27.12
CA ASP A 350 -37.63 -10.47 -25.80
C ASP A 350 -39.08 -9.96 -25.56
N LEU A 351 -39.64 -9.19 -26.49
CA LEU A 351 -41.02 -8.71 -26.41
C LEU A 351 -41.99 -9.75 -27.00
N SER A 352 -43.15 -9.94 -26.36
CA SER A 352 -44.19 -10.79 -26.94
C SER A 352 -44.88 -10.09 -28.12
N GLU A 353 -45.50 -10.87 -29.01
CA GLU A 353 -46.21 -10.37 -30.21
C GLU A 353 -47.22 -9.26 -29.88
N ALA A 354 -48.05 -9.44 -28.85
CA ALA A 354 -48.99 -8.42 -28.37
C ALA A 354 -48.33 -7.11 -27.89
N HIS A 355 -47.14 -7.19 -27.29
CA HIS A 355 -46.38 -5.99 -26.90
C HIS A 355 -45.83 -5.29 -28.16
N VAL A 356 -45.38 -6.04 -29.17
CA VAL A 356 -44.90 -5.45 -30.43
C VAL A 356 -46.02 -4.77 -31.20
N GLU A 357 -47.21 -5.37 -31.28
CA GLU A 357 -48.39 -4.76 -31.91
C GLU A 357 -48.74 -3.42 -31.25
N THR A 358 -48.74 -3.39 -29.92
CA THR A 358 -49.03 -2.18 -29.13
C THR A 358 -47.93 -1.14 -29.31
N LEU A 359 -46.65 -1.56 -29.37
CA LEU A 359 -45.53 -0.68 -29.69
C LEU A 359 -45.65 -0.10 -31.11
N VAL A 360 -46.08 -0.88 -32.10
CA VAL A 360 -46.35 -0.39 -33.47
C VAL A 360 -47.49 0.62 -33.47
N ALA A 361 -48.59 0.36 -32.76
CA ALA A 361 -49.71 1.29 -32.62
C ALA A 361 -49.25 2.62 -31.98
N LEU A 362 -48.45 2.53 -30.91
CA LEU A 362 -47.88 3.68 -30.21
C LEU A 362 -46.98 4.50 -31.14
N LEU A 363 -46.05 3.85 -31.83
CA LEU A 363 -45.08 4.50 -32.74
C LEU A 363 -45.73 5.11 -33.98
N THR A 364 -46.80 4.49 -34.48
CA THR A 364 -47.54 4.99 -35.66
C THR A 364 -48.52 6.11 -35.34
N GLY A 365 -48.79 6.41 -34.06
CA GLY A 365 -49.73 7.47 -33.68
C GLY A 365 -51.17 6.97 -33.52
N LYS A 366 -51.40 5.66 -33.46
CA LYS A 366 -52.75 5.06 -33.45
C LYS A 366 -53.33 4.87 -32.05
N CYS A 367 -52.57 5.16 -31.00
CA CYS A 367 -53.00 5.04 -29.59
C CYS A 367 -53.74 6.28 -29.06
N VAL A 368 -54.14 7.22 -29.93
CA VAL A 368 -54.91 8.39 -29.51
C VAL A 368 -56.25 7.96 -28.90
N GLY A 369 -56.58 8.49 -27.73
CA GLY A 369 -57.75 8.16 -26.93
C GLY A 369 -57.54 7.02 -25.92
N GLN A 370 -56.35 6.42 -25.87
CA GLN A 370 -56.04 5.38 -24.88
C GLN A 370 -55.55 5.97 -23.56
N TYR A 371 -55.98 5.36 -22.47
CA TYR A 371 -55.45 5.60 -21.14
C TYR A 371 -54.10 4.90 -21.00
N ILE A 372 -53.22 5.49 -20.19
CA ILE A 372 -51.91 4.94 -19.86
C ILE A 372 -51.65 5.09 -18.37
N CYS A 373 -50.82 4.21 -17.81
CA CYS A 373 -50.18 4.41 -16.51
C CYS A 373 -48.67 4.56 -16.76
N HIS A 374 -48.11 5.69 -16.34
CA HIS A 374 -46.71 6.05 -16.56
C HIS A 374 -46.01 6.29 -15.22
N ILE A 375 -44.88 5.63 -15.01
CA ILE A 375 -44.05 5.77 -13.81
C ILE A 375 -43.04 6.91 -14.01
N TRP A 376 -43.12 7.93 -13.16
CA TRP A 376 -42.22 9.08 -13.13
C TRP A 376 -41.23 8.93 -11.97
N HIS A 377 -40.07 9.58 -12.09
CA HIS A 377 -39.08 9.64 -11.02
C HIS A 377 -39.08 11.04 -10.39
N GLU A 378 -39.72 11.18 -9.23
CA GLU A 378 -39.80 12.43 -8.46
C GLU A 378 -39.04 12.26 -7.15
N ASP A 379 -38.12 13.17 -6.83
CA ASP A 379 -37.33 13.16 -5.58
C ASP A 379 -36.77 11.78 -5.19
N ARG A 380 -36.21 11.06 -6.17
CA ARG A 380 -35.62 9.72 -6.01
C ARG A 380 -36.61 8.59 -5.70
N LEU A 381 -37.91 8.83 -5.89
CA LEU A 381 -38.98 7.85 -5.76
C LEU A 381 -39.67 7.61 -7.11
N GLN A 382 -40.16 6.38 -7.32
CA GLN A 382 -41.01 6.06 -8.46
C GLN A 382 -42.47 6.38 -8.11
N VAL A 383 -43.08 7.28 -8.88
CA VAL A 383 -44.44 7.76 -8.68
C VAL A 383 -45.27 7.37 -9.91
N PRO A 384 -46.29 6.52 -9.78
CA PRO A 384 -47.19 6.21 -10.89
C PRO A 384 -48.15 7.38 -11.11
N ASN A 385 -48.34 7.73 -12.38
CA ASN A 385 -49.32 8.72 -12.83
C ASN A 385 -50.22 8.09 -13.90
N ASN A 386 -51.52 8.39 -13.83
CA ASN A 386 -52.45 8.07 -14.90
C ASN A 386 -52.32 9.12 -16.01
N GLY A 387 -52.56 8.73 -17.25
CA GLY A 387 -52.61 9.68 -18.36
C GLY A 387 -53.55 9.28 -19.49
N LEU A 388 -53.83 10.25 -20.36
CA LEU A 388 -54.63 10.08 -21.58
C LEU A 388 -53.87 10.62 -22.78
N LEU A 389 -53.71 9.79 -23.82
CA LEU A 389 -53.11 10.21 -25.09
C LEU A 389 -54.12 11.00 -25.92
N GLU A 390 -54.13 12.33 -25.84
CA GLU A 390 -55.21 13.14 -26.42
C GLU A 390 -55.09 13.35 -27.93
N LYS A 391 -53.88 13.69 -28.38
CA LYS A 391 -53.61 14.06 -29.78
C LYS A 391 -52.19 13.68 -30.15
N VAL A 392 -51.94 13.45 -31.43
CA VAL A 392 -50.60 13.23 -31.98
C VAL A 392 -50.31 14.28 -33.04
N PHE A 393 -49.10 14.85 -33.03
CA PHE A 393 -48.67 15.85 -34.00
C PHE A 393 -47.19 15.68 -34.38
N GLY A 394 -46.75 16.37 -35.43
CA GLY A 394 -45.41 16.21 -36.00
C GLY A 394 -45.29 15.06 -37.02
N LYS A 395 -44.09 14.89 -37.60
CA LYS A 395 -43.81 13.89 -38.66
C LYS A 395 -42.46 13.20 -38.43
N GLY A 396 -42.36 11.93 -38.79
CA GLY A 396 -41.10 11.17 -38.71
C GLY A 396 -40.51 11.14 -37.30
N ALA A 397 -39.23 11.48 -37.16
CA ALA A 397 -38.48 11.43 -35.90
C ALA A 397 -38.92 12.47 -34.84
N THR A 398 -39.69 13.49 -35.22
CA THR A 398 -40.15 14.57 -34.33
C THR A 398 -41.61 14.41 -33.89
N LYS A 399 -42.21 13.25 -34.14
CA LYS A 399 -43.60 12.95 -33.75
C LYS A 399 -43.76 12.96 -32.23
N LYS A 400 -44.83 13.60 -31.74
CA LYS A 400 -45.15 13.74 -30.32
C LYS A 400 -46.63 13.47 -30.04
N TYR A 401 -46.93 13.00 -28.85
CA TYR A 401 -48.27 12.99 -28.26
C TYR A 401 -48.44 14.18 -27.31
N VAL A 402 -49.64 14.76 -27.29
CA VAL A 402 -50.13 15.54 -26.15
C VAL A 402 -50.72 14.56 -25.16
N VAL A 403 -50.22 14.57 -23.93
CA VAL A 403 -50.63 13.65 -22.87
C VAL A 403 -51.05 14.45 -21.65
N SER A 404 -52.28 14.25 -21.20
CA SER A 404 -52.79 14.82 -19.95
C SER A 404 -52.49 13.83 -18.83
N TYR A 405 -51.80 14.26 -17.77
CA TYR A 405 -51.47 13.42 -16.62
C TYR A 405 -52.19 13.87 -15.35
N TRP A 406 -52.54 12.91 -14.50
CA TRP A 406 -53.06 13.13 -13.16
C TRP A 406 -52.54 12.05 -12.18
N PRO A 407 -52.55 12.33 -10.87
CA PRO A 407 -52.12 11.38 -9.86
C PRO A 407 -52.87 10.04 -9.93
N PHE A 408 -52.16 8.93 -9.69
CA PHE A 408 -52.74 7.58 -9.79
C PHE A 408 -54.00 7.36 -8.94
N ASN A 409 -54.11 8.07 -7.81
CA ASN A 409 -55.22 7.99 -6.86
C ASN A 409 -56.40 8.93 -7.17
N GLN A 410 -56.35 9.66 -8.29
CA GLN A 410 -57.40 10.60 -8.70
C GLN A 410 -58.06 10.17 -10.02
N THR A 411 -59.28 10.67 -10.23
CA THR A 411 -60.01 10.55 -11.49
C THR A 411 -59.76 11.78 -12.35
N MET A 412 -59.70 11.60 -13.67
CA MET A 412 -59.46 12.65 -14.65
C MET A 412 -60.36 13.88 -14.41
N ASP A 413 -59.75 15.04 -14.11
CA ASP A 413 -60.43 16.33 -14.01
C ASP A 413 -59.79 17.31 -14.99
N ARG A 414 -60.49 17.52 -16.11
CA ARG A 414 -60.03 18.37 -17.24
C ARG A 414 -59.72 19.82 -16.86
N SER A 415 -60.05 20.26 -15.66
CA SER A 415 -59.78 21.62 -15.18
C SER A 415 -58.45 21.77 -14.42
N GLU A 416 -57.85 20.68 -13.92
CA GLU A 416 -56.61 20.68 -13.13
C GLU A 416 -55.47 19.85 -13.76
N ASP A 417 -55.76 19.09 -14.82
CA ASP A 417 -54.78 18.23 -15.48
C ASP A 417 -53.70 19.03 -16.23
N SER A 418 -52.43 18.62 -16.08
CA SER A 418 -51.31 19.22 -16.78
C SER A 418 -51.06 18.51 -18.11
N GLU A 419 -51.08 19.26 -19.23
CA GLU A 419 -50.78 18.75 -20.57
C GLU A 419 -49.26 18.73 -20.82
N TYR A 420 -48.72 17.60 -21.30
CA TYR A 420 -47.32 17.41 -21.63
C TYR A 420 -47.10 16.92 -23.06
N ASP A 421 -46.09 17.48 -23.71
CA ASP A 421 -45.62 17.08 -25.03
C ASP A 421 -44.60 15.95 -24.95
N MET A 422 -45.02 14.70 -25.20
CA MET A 422 -44.18 13.51 -25.09
C MET A 422 -43.76 12.97 -26.45
N GLY A 423 -42.46 12.73 -26.65
CA GLY A 423 -41.94 12.13 -27.88
C GLY A 423 -42.43 10.69 -28.06
N VAL A 424 -42.88 10.33 -29.25
CA VAL A 424 -43.43 8.99 -29.54
C VAL A 424 -42.39 7.87 -29.28
N PHE A 425 -41.12 8.13 -29.61
CA PHE A 425 -40.03 7.20 -29.36
C PHE A 425 -39.61 7.14 -27.88
N ALA A 426 -39.83 8.22 -27.13
CA ALA A 426 -39.59 8.24 -25.69
C ALA A 426 -40.63 7.37 -24.98
N LEU A 427 -41.93 7.57 -25.28
CA LEU A 427 -43.00 6.70 -24.78
C LEU A 427 -42.81 5.24 -25.21
N GLY A 428 -42.32 4.99 -26.42
CA GLY A 428 -41.95 3.64 -26.87
C GLY A 428 -40.81 3.02 -26.05
N ALA A 429 -39.81 3.81 -25.66
CA ALA A 429 -38.74 3.35 -24.78
C ALA A 429 -39.26 3.07 -23.35
N ASP A 430 -40.14 3.92 -22.83
CA ASP A 430 -40.77 3.75 -21.52
C ASP A 430 -41.68 2.51 -21.50
N TYR A 431 -42.38 2.22 -22.60
CA TYR A 431 -43.17 1.00 -22.77
C TYR A 431 -42.31 -0.27 -22.77
N ILE A 432 -41.18 -0.27 -23.49
CA ILE A 432 -40.24 -1.40 -23.51
C ILE A 432 -39.63 -1.64 -22.13
N LEU A 433 -39.35 -0.58 -21.38
CA LEU A 433 -38.82 -0.66 -20.02
C LEU A 433 -39.87 -0.96 -18.96
N LYS A 434 -41.15 -1.06 -19.35
CA LYS A 434 -42.31 -1.28 -18.45
C LYS A 434 -42.56 -0.12 -17.48
N ASP A 435 -42.04 1.06 -17.80
CA ASP A 435 -42.38 2.31 -17.12
C ASP A 435 -43.71 2.87 -17.65
N LEU A 436 -44.16 2.42 -18.82
CA LEU A 436 -45.45 2.76 -19.43
C LEU A 436 -46.30 1.51 -19.65
N THR A 437 -47.59 1.58 -19.31
CA THR A 437 -48.59 0.52 -19.56
C THR A 437 -49.91 1.13 -20.06
N PHE A 438 -50.70 0.35 -20.80
CA PHE A 438 -52.01 0.74 -21.37
C PHE A 438 -53.17 0.10 -20.63
#